data_AF-A0A956R3J8-F1
#
_entry.id   AF-A0A956R3J8-F1
#
_cell.length_a   1.000
_cell.length_b   1.000
_cell.length_c   1.000
_cell.angle_alpha   90.00
_cell.angle_beta   90.00
_cell.angle_gamma   90.00
#
_symmetry.space_group_name_H-M   'P 1'
#
loop_
_entity.id
_entity.type
_entity.pdbx_description
1 polymer ?
#
loop_
_entity_poly.entity_id
_entity_poly.type
_entity_poly.pdbx_seq_one_letter_code
_entity_poly.pdbx_strand_id
1 'polypeptide(L)'
;LHEFGHALVARRFGIGTRRITLLPIGGVAELEGTPADPRAELWIALAGPAVNLAIAAALALVGVVTGVFAAGGPLAMVVNSLLWANVMLGAFNLIPAFPMDGGRVFRAWMTRRHGRRRATEMAAKLGRLLAVGFGLWGIFGSNPVLVLVAVFVYFAAGRELAMAMREPTVDPRMSHPDPFQRTAPHTVTEVVLDPWGRPVRRVVVVRPR
;
A
#
# COMPACT_ATOMS: atom_id res chain seq x y z
N LEU A 1 -13.94 -2.26 5.97
CA LEU A 1 -14.49 -2.51 4.61
C LEU A 1 -13.56 -2.00 3.53
N HIS A 2 -13.06 -0.76 3.63
CA HIS A 2 -12.01 -0.20 2.76
C HIS A 2 -10.86 -1.18 2.44
N GLU A 3 -10.11 -1.63 3.46
CA GLU A 3 -9.00 -2.60 3.31
C GLU A 3 -9.42 -3.93 2.69
N PHE A 4 -10.66 -4.35 2.94
CA PHE A 4 -11.21 -5.57 2.34
C PHE A 4 -11.46 -5.39 0.83
N GLY A 5 -11.82 -4.18 0.40
CA GLY A 5 -11.90 -3.82 -1.02
C GLY A 5 -10.57 -4.04 -1.73
N HIS A 6 -9.47 -3.54 -1.16
CA HIS A 6 -8.13 -3.78 -1.69
C HIS A 6 -7.82 -5.27 -1.77
N ALA A 7 -8.03 -6.01 -0.67
CA ALA A 7 -7.77 -7.45 -0.61
C ALA A 7 -8.57 -8.24 -1.66
N LEU A 8 -9.85 -7.92 -1.85
CA LEU A 8 -10.72 -8.59 -2.81
C LEU A 8 -10.25 -8.39 -4.26
N VAL A 9 -9.85 -7.18 -4.61
CA VAL A 9 -9.33 -6.89 -5.96
C VAL A 9 -7.93 -7.48 -6.14
N ALA A 10 -7.06 -7.41 -5.13
CA ALA A 10 -5.74 -8.02 -5.16
C ALA A 10 -5.80 -9.53 -5.43
N ARG A 11 -6.77 -10.24 -4.82
CA ARG A 11 -7.01 -11.66 -5.08
C ARG A 11 -7.32 -11.97 -6.55
N ARG A 12 -8.00 -11.07 -7.28
CA ARG A 12 -8.26 -11.25 -8.72
C ARG A 12 -7.02 -11.14 -9.58
N PHE A 13 -5.97 -10.49 -9.08
CA PHE A 13 -4.65 -10.43 -9.71
C PHE A 13 -3.69 -11.50 -9.18
N GLY A 14 -4.19 -12.49 -8.43
CA GLY A 14 -3.37 -13.58 -7.88
C GLY A 14 -2.50 -13.17 -6.69
N ILE A 15 -2.77 -12.02 -6.07
CA ILE A 15 -2.03 -11.53 -4.91
C ILE A 15 -2.82 -11.86 -3.64
N GLY A 16 -2.28 -12.73 -2.80
CA GLY A 16 -2.88 -13.08 -1.51
C GLY A 16 -2.77 -11.95 -0.48
N THR A 17 -3.53 -12.07 0.60
CA THR A 17 -3.51 -11.14 1.75
C THR A 17 -3.11 -11.90 2.99
N ARG A 18 -1.98 -11.54 3.59
CA ARG A 18 -1.44 -12.18 4.80
C ARG A 18 -2.27 -11.85 6.04
N ARG A 19 -2.54 -10.57 6.24
CA ARG A 19 -3.32 -10.07 7.37
C ARG A 19 -3.88 -8.69 7.09
N ILE A 20 -4.98 -8.36 7.77
CA ILE A 20 -5.52 -7.00 7.83
C ILE A 20 -5.38 -6.55 9.29
N THR A 21 -4.57 -5.52 9.53
CA THR A 21 -4.33 -4.99 10.87
C THR A 21 -5.08 -3.68 11.03
N LEU A 22 -5.85 -3.55 12.11
CA LEU A 22 -6.54 -2.32 12.49
C LEU A 22 -5.71 -1.58 13.52
N LEU A 23 -5.21 -0.40 13.16
CA LEU A 23 -4.47 0.51 14.02
C LEU A 23 -5.37 1.68 14.41
N PRO A 24 -5.07 2.41 15.50
CA PRO A 24 -5.83 3.61 15.89
C PRO A 24 -5.89 4.69 14.79
N ILE A 25 -4.90 4.70 13.90
CA ILE A 25 -4.73 5.65 12.79
C ILE A 25 -5.31 5.15 11.46
N GLY A 26 -5.86 3.93 11.40
CA GLY A 26 -6.40 3.34 10.16
C GLY A 26 -6.19 1.84 10.05
N GLY A 27 -6.65 1.25 8.95
CA GLY A 27 -6.36 -0.14 8.60
C GLY A 27 -5.11 -0.25 7.73
N VAL A 28 -4.45 -1.41 7.76
CA VAL A 28 -3.40 -1.77 6.79
C VAL A 28 -3.63 -3.21 6.35
N ALA A 29 -3.90 -3.42 5.05
CA ALA A 29 -3.85 -4.73 4.43
C ALA A 29 -2.42 -5.10 4.01
N GLU A 30 -1.87 -6.15 4.62
CA GLU A 30 -0.57 -6.72 4.23
C GLU A 30 -0.77 -7.72 3.10
N LEU A 31 -0.42 -7.32 1.89
CA LEU A 31 -0.43 -8.18 0.70
C LEU A 31 0.82 -9.06 0.66
N GLU A 32 0.68 -10.27 0.11
CA GLU A 32 1.77 -11.25 -0.01
C GLU A 32 2.86 -10.85 -1.02
N GLY A 33 2.57 -9.89 -1.91
CA GLY A 33 3.51 -9.38 -2.88
C GLY A 33 3.11 -8.01 -3.41
N THR A 34 4.08 -7.30 -3.98
CA THR A 34 3.86 -6.02 -4.67
C THR A 34 3.32 -6.28 -6.08
N PRO A 35 2.27 -5.58 -6.54
CA PRO A 35 1.80 -5.71 -7.91
C PRO A 35 2.89 -5.30 -8.91
N ALA A 36 3.26 -6.22 -9.81
CA ALA A 36 4.24 -5.94 -10.86
C ALA A 36 3.65 -5.10 -12.00
N ASP A 37 2.38 -5.36 -12.36
CA ASP A 37 1.65 -4.61 -13.39
C ASP A 37 1.08 -3.30 -12.81
N PRO A 38 1.44 -2.12 -13.38
CA PRO A 38 0.84 -0.85 -12.99
C PRO A 38 -0.70 -0.83 -13.09
N ARG A 39 -1.31 -1.61 -14.00
CA ARG A 39 -2.78 -1.69 -14.08
C ARG A 39 -3.36 -2.40 -12.86
N ALA A 40 -2.74 -3.49 -12.43
CA ALA A 40 -3.16 -4.20 -11.23
C ALA A 40 -3.08 -3.27 -10.01
N GLU A 41 -1.97 -2.54 -9.86
CA GLU A 41 -1.81 -1.57 -8.78
C GLU A 41 -2.89 -0.48 -8.79
N LEU A 42 -3.20 0.06 -9.98
CA LEU A 42 -4.24 1.08 -10.14
C LEU A 42 -5.62 0.57 -9.66
N TRP A 43 -6.03 -0.61 -10.11
CA TRP A 43 -7.33 -1.19 -9.74
C TRP A 43 -7.40 -1.54 -8.26
N ILE A 44 -6.31 -2.11 -7.71
CA ILE A 44 -6.23 -2.41 -6.29
C ILE A 44 -6.35 -1.11 -5.47
N ALA A 45 -5.60 -0.07 -5.81
CA ALA A 45 -5.63 1.20 -5.09
C ALA A 45 -7.00 1.90 -5.16
N LEU A 46 -7.71 1.81 -6.28
CA LEU A 46 -9.06 2.38 -6.40
C LEU A 46 -10.14 1.58 -5.65
N ALA A 47 -9.88 0.31 -5.33
CA ALA A 47 -10.87 -0.57 -4.73
C ALA A 47 -11.33 -0.10 -3.33
N GLY A 48 -10.40 0.37 -2.49
CA GLY A 48 -10.72 0.89 -1.16
C GLY A 48 -11.63 2.12 -1.22
N PRO A 49 -11.24 3.20 -1.92
CA PRO A 49 -12.07 4.38 -2.08
C PRO A 49 -13.42 4.06 -2.74
N ALA A 50 -13.46 3.17 -3.72
CA ALA A 50 -14.71 2.73 -4.35
C ALA A 50 -15.66 2.06 -3.35
N VAL A 51 -15.15 1.20 -2.45
CA VAL A 51 -15.95 0.59 -1.38
C VAL A 51 -16.51 1.66 -0.44
N ASN A 52 -15.71 2.65 -0.05
CA ASN A 52 -16.20 3.74 0.80
C ASN A 52 -17.33 4.53 0.14
N LEU A 53 -17.15 4.91 -1.13
CA LEU A 53 -18.16 5.66 -1.87
C LEU A 53 -19.43 4.83 -2.08
N ALA A 54 -19.30 3.52 -2.32
CA ALA A 54 -20.45 2.61 -2.41
C ALA A 54 -21.22 2.53 -1.09
N ILE A 55 -20.52 2.44 0.05
CA ILE A 55 -21.15 2.46 1.38
C ILE A 55 -21.84 3.80 1.63
N ALA A 56 -21.19 4.92 1.31
CA ALA A 56 -21.78 6.25 1.46
C ALA A 56 -23.06 6.40 0.62
N ALA A 57 -23.04 5.94 -0.64
CA ALA A 57 -24.21 5.96 -1.52
C ALA A 57 -25.35 5.08 -0.97
N ALA A 58 -25.04 3.89 -0.45
CA ALA A 58 -26.03 3.02 0.17
C ALA A 58 -26.66 3.65 1.42
N LEU A 59 -25.85 4.26 2.30
CA LEU A 59 -26.34 4.95 3.49
C LEU A 59 -27.20 6.17 3.14
N ALA A 60 -26.81 6.92 2.11
CA ALA A 60 -27.59 8.05 1.59
C ALA A 60 -28.96 7.58 1.09
N LEU A 61 -28.98 6.51 0.28
CA LEU A 61 -30.22 5.93 -0.24
C LEU A 61 -31.12 5.45 0.90
N VAL A 62 -30.57 4.71 1.87
CA VAL A 62 -31.32 4.24 3.04
C VAL A 62 -31.90 5.41 3.80
N GLY A 63 -31.11 6.44 4.12
CA GLY A 63 -31.59 7.57 4.92
C GLY A 63 -32.66 8.41 4.22
N VAL A 64 -32.65 8.47 2.89
CA VAL A 64 -33.72 9.11 2.09
C VAL A 64 -34.98 8.23 2.05
N VAL A 65 -34.84 6.94 1.72
CA VAL A 65 -35.98 6.02 1.57
C VAL A 65 -36.74 5.80 2.88
N THR A 66 -36.02 5.70 4.00
CA THR A 66 -36.65 5.50 5.32
C THR A 66 -37.09 6.81 5.97
N GLY A 67 -36.73 7.97 5.39
CA GLY A 67 -36.96 9.27 6.00
C GLY A 67 -36.16 9.53 7.28
N VAL A 68 -35.16 8.69 7.60
CA VAL A 68 -34.37 8.80 8.84
C VAL A 68 -33.71 10.18 8.98
N PHE A 69 -33.22 10.76 7.89
CA PHE A 69 -32.62 12.10 7.96
C PHE A 69 -33.64 13.19 8.32
N ALA A 70 -34.88 13.07 7.85
CA ALA A 70 -35.95 14.00 8.17
C ALA A 70 -36.50 13.78 9.58
N ALA A 71 -36.59 12.52 10.03
CA ALA A 71 -37.04 12.17 11.37
C ALA A 71 -36.07 12.66 12.47
N GLY A 72 -34.79 12.78 12.15
CA GLY A 72 -33.76 13.23 13.09
C GLY A 72 -33.48 12.22 14.21
N GLY A 73 -32.93 12.71 15.33
CA GLY A 73 -32.62 11.89 16.50
C GLY A 73 -31.33 11.04 16.39
N PRO A 74 -31.07 10.17 17.39
CA PRO A 74 -29.79 9.47 17.51
C PRO A 74 -29.46 8.58 16.30
N LEU A 75 -30.46 7.90 15.73
CA LEU A 75 -30.27 7.05 14.56
C LEU A 75 -29.83 7.86 13.33
N ALA A 76 -30.48 9.01 13.08
CA ALA A 76 -30.09 9.91 12.00
C ALA A 76 -28.67 10.43 12.16
N MET A 77 -28.26 10.77 13.38
CA MET A 77 -26.89 11.19 13.68
C MET A 77 -25.88 10.10 13.36
N VAL A 78 -26.16 8.85 13.72
CA VAL A 78 -25.26 7.70 13.43
C VAL A 78 -25.17 7.45 11.93
N VAL A 79 -26.30 7.37 11.22
CA VAL A 79 -26.31 7.15 9.77
C VAL A 79 -25.60 8.27 9.03
N ASN A 80 -25.87 9.53 9.39
CA ASN A 80 -25.22 10.69 8.77
C ASN A 80 -23.72 10.72 9.08
N SER A 81 -23.31 10.39 10.30
CA SER A 81 -21.90 10.31 10.69
C SER A 81 -21.16 9.23 9.88
N LEU A 82 -21.76 8.05 9.74
CA LEU A 82 -21.18 6.95 8.96
C LEU A 82 -21.09 7.30 7.47
N LEU A 83 -22.10 7.97 6.91
CA LEU A 83 -22.10 8.45 5.54
C LEU A 83 -20.91 9.39 5.33
N TRP A 84 -20.81 10.46 6.11
CA TRP A 84 -19.75 11.44 5.97
C TRP A 84 -18.37 10.88 6.29
N ALA A 85 -18.25 9.96 7.25
CA ALA A 85 -17.00 9.27 7.52
C ALA A 85 -16.51 8.49 6.29
N ASN A 86 -17.40 7.79 5.58
CA ASN A 86 -17.03 7.07 4.35
C ASN A 86 -16.69 8.02 3.20
N VAL A 87 -17.46 9.11 3.02
CA VAL A 87 -17.15 10.13 2.00
C VAL A 87 -15.77 10.74 2.27
N MET A 88 -15.51 11.17 3.50
CA MET A 88 -14.24 11.79 3.89
C MET A 88 -13.08 10.80 3.76
N LEU A 89 -13.25 9.56 4.22
CA LEU A 89 -12.21 8.53 4.11
C LEU A 89 -11.93 8.16 2.64
N GLY A 90 -12.96 8.11 1.80
CA GLY A 90 -12.81 7.87 0.36
C GLY A 90 -12.11 9.04 -0.35
N ALA A 91 -12.56 10.28 -0.09
CA ALA A 91 -12.00 11.48 -0.68
C ALA A 91 -10.54 11.72 -0.26
N PHE A 92 -10.25 11.57 1.03
CA PHE A 92 -8.89 11.70 1.56
C PHE A 92 -7.95 10.65 0.95
N ASN A 93 -8.41 9.41 0.81
CA ASN A 93 -7.60 8.37 0.17
C ASN A 93 -7.44 8.57 -1.34
N LEU A 94 -8.21 9.42 -2.02
CA LEU A 94 -8.01 9.73 -3.44
C LEU A 94 -7.02 10.87 -3.69
N ILE A 95 -6.50 11.53 -2.65
CA ILE A 95 -5.48 12.57 -2.80
C ILE A 95 -4.22 11.95 -3.46
N PRO A 96 -3.67 12.56 -4.53
CA PRO A 96 -2.60 11.98 -5.33
C PRO A 96 -1.22 12.06 -4.65
N ALA A 97 -1.09 11.56 -3.43
CA ALA A 97 0.11 11.68 -2.61
C ALA A 97 0.27 10.47 -1.69
N PHE A 98 1.52 10.04 -1.43
CA PHE A 98 1.73 9.04 -0.38
C PHE A 98 1.49 9.63 1.02
N PRO A 99 1.00 8.82 1.98
CA PRO A 99 0.79 7.35 1.91
C PRO A 99 -0.60 6.91 1.39
N MET A 100 -1.44 7.84 0.94
CA MET A 100 -2.82 7.56 0.52
C MET A 100 -2.90 6.70 -0.75
N ASP A 101 -4.05 6.05 -0.99
CA ASP A 101 -4.26 5.23 -2.19
C ASP A 101 -4.13 6.01 -3.49
N GLY A 102 -4.53 7.28 -3.50
CA GLY A 102 -4.39 8.19 -4.61
C GLY A 102 -2.92 8.40 -4.99
N GLY A 103 -2.00 8.30 -4.03
CA GLY A 103 -0.56 8.23 -4.29
C GLY A 103 -0.15 6.98 -5.07
N ARG A 104 -0.75 5.82 -4.78
CA ARG A 104 -0.56 4.56 -5.54
C ARG A 104 -1.19 4.65 -6.93
N VAL A 105 -2.38 5.23 -7.04
CA VAL A 105 -3.04 5.55 -8.33
C VAL A 105 -2.16 6.43 -9.19
N PHE A 106 -1.66 7.53 -8.62
CA PHE A 106 -0.76 8.46 -9.29
C PHE A 106 0.56 7.77 -9.70
N ARG A 107 1.18 7.00 -8.79
CA ARG A 107 2.38 6.20 -9.09
C ARG A 107 2.13 5.24 -10.25
N ALA A 108 1.05 4.47 -10.22
CA ALA A 108 0.69 3.50 -11.25
C ALA A 108 0.49 4.16 -12.62
N TRP A 109 -0.19 5.32 -12.65
CA TRP A 109 -0.36 6.10 -13.87
C TRP A 109 0.98 6.62 -14.42
N MET A 110 1.82 7.19 -13.55
CA MET A 110 3.09 7.79 -13.95
C MET A 110 4.18 6.77 -14.28
N THR A 111 4.07 5.54 -13.76
CA THR A 111 5.01 4.44 -14.02
C THR A 111 5.13 4.13 -15.51
N ARG A 112 4.04 4.27 -16.29
CA ARG A 112 4.07 4.03 -17.74
C ARG A 112 5.00 4.97 -18.50
N ARG A 113 5.22 6.19 -17.98
CA ARG A 113 6.02 7.24 -18.64
C ARG A 113 7.41 7.40 -18.05
N HIS A 114 7.56 7.24 -16.74
CA HIS A 114 8.81 7.57 -16.03
C HIS A 114 9.48 6.37 -15.35
N GLY A 115 8.85 5.19 -15.38
CA GLY A 115 9.29 4.02 -14.63
C GLY A 115 8.89 4.09 -13.15
N ARG A 116 8.85 2.93 -12.50
CA ARG A 116 8.29 2.75 -11.14
C ARG A 116 9.01 3.57 -10.08
N ARG A 117 10.35 3.64 -10.15
CA ARG A 117 11.19 4.38 -9.19
C ARG A 117 10.89 5.88 -9.22
N ARG A 118 10.99 6.52 -10.39
CA ARG A 118 10.71 7.96 -10.55
C ARG A 118 9.26 8.28 -10.20
N ALA A 119 8.31 7.44 -10.60
CA ALA A 119 6.90 7.63 -10.24
C ALA A 119 6.69 7.61 -8.70
N THR A 120 7.36 6.70 -8.00
CA THR A 120 7.34 6.64 -6.52
C THR A 120 7.97 7.88 -5.90
N GLU A 121 9.11 8.33 -6.42
CA GLU A 121 9.78 9.56 -5.96
C GLU A 121 8.86 10.78 -6.10
N MET A 122 8.18 10.91 -7.24
CA MET A 122 7.24 12.02 -7.48
C MET A 122 6.07 11.98 -6.50
N ALA A 123 5.42 10.82 -6.33
CA ALA A 123 4.32 10.64 -5.39
C ALA A 123 4.74 10.92 -3.93
N ALA A 124 5.94 10.50 -3.53
CA ALA A 124 6.48 10.73 -2.20
C ALA A 124 6.90 12.19 -1.97
N LYS A 125 7.44 12.87 -3.00
CA LYS A 125 7.73 14.30 -2.95
C LYS A 125 6.45 15.11 -2.79
N LEU A 126 5.41 14.79 -3.56
CA LEU A 126 4.11 15.45 -3.47
C LEU A 126 3.48 15.27 -2.08
N GLY A 127 3.51 14.06 -1.52
CA GLY A 127 3.03 13.83 -0.15
C GLY A 127 3.80 14.57 0.93
N ARG A 128 5.14 14.63 0.82
CA ARG A 128 5.95 15.43 1.75
C ARG A 128 5.68 16.93 1.63
N LEU A 129 5.48 17.44 0.42
CA LEU A 129 5.15 18.85 0.20
C LEU A 129 3.78 19.21 0.80
N LEU A 130 2.76 18.37 0.59
CA LEU A 130 1.45 18.53 1.22
C LEU A 130 1.54 18.45 2.74
N ALA A 131 2.33 17.51 3.29
CA ALA A 131 2.55 17.41 4.72
C ALA A 131 3.18 18.67 5.31
N VAL A 132 4.19 19.25 4.65
CA VAL A 132 4.79 20.53 5.08
C VAL A 132 3.74 21.64 5.05
N GLY A 133 2.93 21.72 3.99
CA GLY A 133 1.84 22.69 3.88
C GLY A 133 0.82 22.57 5.03
N PHE A 134 0.35 21.35 5.32
CA PHE A 134 -0.55 21.10 6.46
C PHE A 134 0.10 21.38 7.80
N GLY A 135 1.40 21.10 7.95
CA GLY A 135 2.15 21.40 9.17
C GLY A 135 2.22 22.90 9.43
N LEU A 136 2.60 23.68 8.41
CA LEU A 136 2.61 25.14 8.50
C LEU A 136 1.22 25.69 8.80
N TRP A 137 0.19 25.21 8.10
CA TRP A 137 -1.18 25.63 8.37
C TRP A 137 -1.64 25.27 9.79
N GLY A 138 -1.26 24.10 10.30
CA GLY A 138 -1.52 23.68 11.67
C GLY A 138 -0.85 24.58 12.70
N ILE A 139 0.39 25.02 12.44
CA ILE A 139 1.13 25.94 13.32
C ILE A 139 0.46 27.32 13.33
N PHE A 140 0.21 27.91 12.16
CA PHE A 140 -0.41 29.24 12.08
C PHE A 140 -1.87 29.26 12.52
N GLY A 141 -2.58 28.13 12.39
CA GLY A 141 -3.94 27.95 12.86
C GLY A 141 -4.06 27.45 14.30
N SER A 142 -2.95 27.31 15.04
CA SER A 142 -2.92 26.80 16.42
C SER A 142 -3.63 25.44 16.58
N ASN A 143 -3.57 24.58 15.56
CA ASN A 143 -4.21 23.27 15.55
C ASN A 143 -3.15 22.16 15.71
N PRO A 144 -2.89 21.67 16.94
CA PRO A 144 -1.84 20.67 17.19
C PRO A 144 -2.15 19.32 16.53
N VAL A 145 -3.43 19.00 16.31
CA VAL A 145 -3.83 17.75 15.64
C VAL A 145 -3.39 17.77 14.18
N LEU A 146 -3.56 18.91 13.49
CA LEU A 146 -3.14 19.04 12.09
C LEU A 146 -1.62 18.94 11.95
N VAL A 147 -0.85 19.50 12.89
CA VAL A 147 0.61 19.34 12.95
C VAL A 147 0.99 17.87 13.15
N LEU A 148 0.33 17.16 14.07
CA LEU A 148 0.58 15.74 14.29
C LEU A 148 0.29 14.89 13.05
N VAL A 149 -0.83 15.14 12.37
CA VAL A 149 -1.18 14.49 11.10
C VAL A 149 -0.13 14.78 10.03
N ALA A 150 0.31 16.04 9.90
CA ALA A 150 1.36 16.43 8.96
C ALA A 150 2.66 15.65 9.19
N VAL A 151 3.11 15.56 10.44
CA VAL A 151 4.31 14.79 10.81
C VAL A 151 4.15 13.32 10.41
N PHE A 152 3.01 12.71 10.72
CA PHE A 152 2.73 11.33 10.36
C PHE A 152 2.77 11.11 8.84
N VAL A 153 2.08 11.96 8.07
CA VAL A 153 2.04 11.89 6.60
C VAL A 153 3.44 12.04 6.01
N TYR A 154 4.25 12.96 6.53
CA TYR A 154 5.62 13.19 6.06
C TYR A 154 6.49 11.93 6.20
N PHE A 155 6.46 11.30 7.38
CA PHE A 155 7.22 10.07 7.63
C PHE A 155 6.67 8.87 6.84
N ALA A 156 5.35 8.74 6.75
CA ALA A 156 4.72 7.66 5.98
C ALA A 156 5.07 7.73 4.49
N ALA A 157 5.07 8.94 3.89
CA ALA A 157 5.53 9.14 2.51
C ALA A 157 7.01 8.78 2.33
N GLY A 158 7.86 9.08 3.32
CA GLY A 158 9.28 8.69 3.31
C GLY A 158 9.50 7.18 3.37
N ARG A 159 8.67 6.45 4.12
CA ARG A 159 8.75 4.98 4.21
C ARG A 159 8.49 4.28 2.88
N GLU A 160 7.48 4.74 2.13
CA GLU A 160 7.16 4.16 0.83
C GLU A 160 8.31 4.35 -0.18
N LEU A 161 8.96 5.52 -0.15
CA LEU A 161 10.13 5.79 -0.98
C LEU A 161 11.32 4.88 -0.61
N ALA A 162 11.59 4.72 0.69
CA ALA A 162 12.66 3.86 1.17
C ALA A 162 12.44 2.39 0.79
N MET A 163 11.18 1.91 0.79
CA MET A 163 10.85 0.56 0.34
C MET A 163 11.09 0.37 -1.16
N ALA A 164 10.69 1.33 -1.99
CA ALA A 164 10.91 1.25 -3.43
C ALA A 164 12.40 1.32 -3.84
N MET A 165 13.24 1.95 -3.03
CA MET A 165 14.70 1.97 -3.25
C MET A 165 15.37 0.64 -2.88
N ARG A 166 14.75 -0.16 -2.02
CA ARG A 166 15.27 -1.48 -1.60
C ARG A 166 14.97 -2.59 -2.59
N GLU A 167 14.06 -2.38 -3.54
CA GLU A 167 13.83 -3.32 -4.63
C GLU A 167 15.07 -3.36 -5.54
N PRO A 168 15.78 -4.51 -5.63
CA PRO A 168 16.92 -4.64 -6.51
C PRO A 168 16.48 -4.31 -7.94
N THR A 169 17.27 -3.52 -8.64
CA THR A 169 17.07 -3.36 -10.09
C THR A 169 17.39 -4.71 -10.69
N VAL A 170 16.38 -5.53 -10.96
CA VAL A 170 16.55 -6.68 -11.83
C VAL A 170 16.85 -6.08 -13.20
N ASP A 171 18.13 -6.09 -13.57
CA ASP A 171 18.55 -5.75 -14.92
C ASP A 171 17.79 -6.68 -15.88
N PRO A 172 17.04 -6.16 -16.85
CA PRO A 172 16.37 -6.98 -17.86
C PRO A 172 17.32 -7.97 -18.55
N ARG A 173 18.63 -7.66 -18.62
CA ARG A 173 19.67 -8.56 -19.14
C ARG A 173 19.98 -9.75 -18.24
N MET A 174 19.66 -9.68 -16.95
CA MET A 174 19.84 -10.79 -15.99
C MET A 174 18.58 -11.66 -15.82
N SER A 175 17.48 -11.32 -16.51
CA SER A 175 16.23 -12.09 -16.44
C SER A 175 16.23 -13.36 -17.29
N HIS A 176 17.23 -13.53 -18.15
CA HIS A 176 17.58 -14.83 -18.71
C HIS A 176 18.60 -15.49 -17.78
N PRO A 177 18.23 -16.55 -17.02
CA PRO A 177 19.26 -17.46 -16.55
C PRO A 177 19.96 -17.96 -17.81
N ASP A 178 21.24 -17.62 -17.95
CA ASP A 178 22.07 -18.10 -19.03
C ASP A 178 21.90 -19.64 -19.06
N PRO A 179 21.36 -20.24 -20.13
CA PRO A 179 21.08 -21.68 -20.13
C PRO A 179 22.36 -22.51 -19.89
N PHE A 180 23.54 -21.90 -20.07
CA PHE A 180 24.85 -22.46 -19.79
C PHE A 180 25.34 -22.29 -18.33
N GLN A 181 24.69 -21.48 -17.50
CA GLN A 181 25.03 -21.41 -16.06
C GLN A 181 24.57 -22.65 -15.27
N ARG A 182 23.63 -23.45 -15.81
CA ARG A 182 23.24 -24.74 -15.20
C ARG A 182 24.22 -25.88 -15.48
N THR A 183 25.19 -25.70 -16.37
CA THR A 183 26.10 -26.78 -16.79
C THR A 183 27.47 -26.75 -16.12
N ALA A 184 27.80 -25.70 -15.37
CA ALA A 184 29.07 -25.62 -14.65
C ALA A 184 28.96 -26.31 -13.26
N PRO A 185 29.93 -27.18 -12.89
CA PRO A 185 29.98 -27.72 -11.54
C PRO A 185 30.12 -26.54 -10.56
N HIS A 186 29.22 -26.48 -9.59
CA HIS A 186 29.23 -25.47 -8.54
C HIS A 186 29.37 -26.15 -7.18
N THR A 187 30.05 -25.45 -6.28
CA THR A 187 30.41 -25.97 -4.98
C THR A 187 29.44 -25.44 -3.94
N VAL A 188 28.72 -26.33 -3.27
CA VAL A 188 27.84 -25.99 -2.15
C VAL A 188 28.58 -26.32 -0.86
N THR A 189 28.66 -25.35 0.06
CA THR A 189 29.21 -25.59 1.40
C THR A 189 28.05 -25.82 2.35
N GLU A 190 27.89 -27.07 2.78
CA GLU A 190 26.87 -27.45 3.75
C GLU A 190 27.50 -27.50 5.14
N VAL A 191 26.75 -27.05 6.15
CA VAL A 191 27.16 -27.17 7.55
C VAL A 191 26.56 -28.46 8.09
N VAL A 192 27.40 -29.43 8.41
CA VAL A 192 27.01 -30.72 8.96
C VAL A 192 27.51 -30.80 10.41
N LEU A 193 26.73 -31.41 11.29
CA LEU A 193 27.14 -31.64 12.66
C LEU A 193 28.04 -32.87 12.72
N ASP A 194 29.17 -32.76 13.43
CA ASP A 194 29.99 -33.92 13.77
C ASP A 194 29.31 -34.81 14.83
N PRO A 195 29.85 -36.01 15.13
CA PRO A 195 29.28 -36.92 16.12
C PRO A 195 29.16 -36.35 17.54
N TRP A 196 29.81 -35.23 17.81
CA TRP A 196 29.80 -34.51 19.09
C TRP A 196 28.99 -33.20 19.02
N GLY A 197 28.22 -32.99 17.95
CA GLY A 197 27.30 -31.87 17.77
C GLY A 197 27.95 -30.55 17.36
N ARG A 198 29.22 -30.55 16.92
CA ARG A 198 29.90 -29.32 16.47
C ARG A 198 29.68 -29.09 14.98
N PRO A 199 29.40 -27.84 14.54
CA PRO A 199 29.20 -27.53 13.13
C PRO A 199 30.52 -27.57 12.36
N VAL A 200 30.59 -28.44 11.35
CA VAL A 200 31.74 -28.58 10.43
C VAL A 200 31.27 -28.27 9.01
N ARG A 201 32.05 -27.46 8.28
CA ARG A 201 31.75 -27.10 6.88
C ARG A 201 32.22 -28.22 5.96
N ARG A 202 31.29 -28.85 5.25
CA ARG A 202 31.55 -29.85 4.22
C ARG A 202 31.35 -29.22 2.85
N VAL A 203 32.39 -29.31 2.02
CA VAL A 203 32.39 -28.79 0.66
C VAL A 203 31.92 -29.91 -0.27
N VAL A 204 30.77 -29.74 -0.91
CA VAL A 204 30.19 -30.72 -1.83
C VAL A 204 30.18 -30.13 -3.24
N VAL A 205 30.82 -30.83 -4.17
CA VAL A 205 30.82 -30.45 -5.59
C VAL A 205 29.59 -31.06 -6.25
N VAL A 206 28.62 -30.23 -6.61
CA VAL A 206 27.40 -30.67 -7.27
C VAL A 206 27.64 -30.67 -8.77
N ARG A 207 27.71 -31.86 -9.37
CA ARG A 207 27.78 -32.02 -10.82
C ARG A 207 26.36 -32.14 -11.40
N PRO A 208 26.06 -31.47 -12.52
CA PRO A 208 24.76 -31.62 -13.19
C PRO A 208 24.57 -33.08 -13.67
N ARG A 209 23.32 -33.56 -13.67
CA ARG A 209 22.92 -34.85 -14.25
C ARG A 209 22.71 -34.71 -15.75
#